data_AF-A0A524KA10-F1
#
_entry.id   AF-A0A524KA10-F1
#
_cell.length_a   1.000
_cell.length_b   1.000
_cell.length_c   1.000
_cell.angle_alpha   90.00
_cell.angle_beta   90.00
_cell.angle_gamma   90.00
#
_symmetry.space_group_name_H-M   'P 1'
#
loop_
_entity.id
_entity.type
_entity.pdbx_description
1 polymer ?
#
loop_
_entity_poly.entity_id
_entity_poly.type
_entity_poly.pdbx_seq_one_letter_code
_entity_poly.pdbx_strand_id
1 'polypeptide(L)'
;MKTQWWKNAVGYQINPRSFYDSNSDGIGDLRGIIQKLDYIEELGVDCVWICPFYRSPMDDNGYDVSDFYDVDPIFGTLDDAKELIHKAHKRGIHIILDLVLNHTSDEHPWFLESRSSLDNPKRDWYIWQKPRFDTNGLRIPPTNWASFFEGSCWNFDESSGEYYLKIFSDKMPDLNWANSEMRKEMYHMASWWLDLGVDGCRVDAVAHLAKDATFSDSEMELNRDGVALDWSKFSNRPELYDYLHEFHDKVLVNYDCVSIGEVGGGAGVKDALQYAGYHAKAFNMVF
;
A
#
# COMPACT_ATOMS: atom_id res chain seq x y z
N MET A 1 7.43 0.92 31.52
CA MET A 1 7.07 0.75 30.10
C MET A 1 7.78 -0.48 29.60
N LYS A 2 7.09 -1.39 28.88
CA LYS A 2 7.75 -2.50 28.17
C LYS A 2 8.79 -1.86 27.23
N THR A 3 10.04 -2.30 27.27
CA THR A 3 11.06 -1.80 26.33
C THR A 3 10.59 -2.15 24.93
N GLN A 4 10.36 -1.15 24.08
CA GLN A 4 9.98 -1.35 22.69
C GLN A 4 11.23 -1.68 21.88
N TRP A 5 11.31 -2.90 21.34
CA TRP A 5 12.51 -3.40 20.66
C TRP A 5 12.92 -2.48 19.48
N TRP A 6 11.93 -2.04 18.71
CA TRP A 6 12.12 -1.21 17.51
C TRP A 6 12.73 0.17 17.78
N LYS A 7 12.72 0.68 19.01
CA LYS A 7 13.31 2.00 19.33
C LYS A 7 14.83 2.02 19.30
N ASN A 8 15.46 0.86 19.47
CA ASN A 8 16.92 0.71 19.43
C ASN A 8 17.37 -0.19 18.27
N ALA A 9 16.44 -0.60 17.42
CA ALA A 9 16.72 -1.51 16.31
C ALA A 9 17.41 -0.78 15.15
N VAL A 10 18.33 -1.48 14.50
CA VAL A 10 18.89 -1.09 13.20
C VAL A 10 18.17 -1.88 12.11
N GLY A 11 17.53 -1.17 11.18
CA GLY A 11 16.82 -1.76 10.04
C GLY A 11 17.68 -1.87 8.79
N TYR A 12 17.52 -2.97 8.05
CA TYR A 12 18.14 -3.21 6.74
C TYR A 12 17.05 -3.42 5.68
N GLN A 13 16.96 -2.51 4.71
CA GLN A 13 15.98 -2.62 3.63
C GLN A 13 16.52 -3.50 2.49
N ILE A 14 15.69 -4.42 2.01
CA ILE A 14 15.97 -5.31 0.89
C ILE A 14 14.94 -5.09 -0.22
N ASN A 15 15.41 -4.69 -1.39
CA ASN A 15 14.66 -4.91 -2.63
C ASN A 15 14.97 -6.33 -3.13
N PRO A 16 14.00 -7.27 -3.08
CA PRO A 16 14.24 -8.68 -3.36
C PRO A 16 14.82 -8.87 -4.76
N ARG A 17 14.30 -8.14 -5.76
CA ARG A 17 14.66 -8.24 -7.17
C ARG A 17 16.14 -8.01 -7.45
N SER A 18 16.84 -7.24 -6.61
CA SER A 18 18.23 -6.82 -6.86
C SER A 18 19.20 -7.18 -5.75
N PHE A 19 18.75 -7.93 -4.74
CA PHE A 19 19.60 -8.26 -3.60
C PHE A 19 20.50 -9.46 -3.88
N TYR A 20 19.91 -10.63 -4.15
CA TYR A 20 20.69 -11.83 -4.44
C TYR A 20 19.87 -12.85 -5.23
N ASP A 21 20.37 -13.22 -6.41
CA ASP A 21 19.82 -14.27 -7.28
C ASP A 21 20.38 -15.64 -6.85
N SER A 22 19.49 -16.57 -6.48
CA SER A 22 19.86 -17.90 -6.03
C SER A 22 19.72 -18.99 -7.08
N ASN A 23 19.01 -18.71 -8.18
CA ASN A 23 18.63 -19.68 -9.21
C ASN A 23 19.28 -19.39 -10.59
N SER A 24 20.02 -18.28 -10.70
CA SER A 24 20.73 -17.79 -11.89
C SER A 24 19.84 -17.34 -13.05
N ASP A 25 18.62 -16.87 -12.78
CA ASP A 25 17.72 -16.30 -13.80
C ASP A 25 17.93 -14.78 -14.03
N GLY A 26 18.79 -14.14 -13.22
CA GLY A 26 19.11 -12.72 -13.28
C GLY A 26 18.25 -11.84 -12.37
N ILE A 27 17.35 -12.42 -11.57
CA ILE A 27 16.47 -11.73 -10.63
C ILE A 27 16.74 -12.25 -9.22
N GLY A 28 16.85 -11.34 -8.25
CA GLY A 28 16.97 -11.72 -6.86
C GLY A 28 15.68 -12.30 -6.29
N ASP A 29 15.80 -13.26 -5.37
CA ASP A 29 14.67 -14.07 -4.89
C ASP A 29 14.73 -14.30 -3.36
N LEU A 30 13.66 -14.83 -2.77
CA LEU A 30 13.56 -15.07 -1.32
C LEU A 30 14.58 -16.09 -0.82
N ARG A 31 14.97 -17.07 -1.65
CA ARG A 31 16.02 -18.04 -1.31
C ARG A 31 17.37 -17.38 -1.25
N GLY A 32 17.60 -16.37 -2.08
CA GLY A 32 18.78 -15.52 -2.04
C GLY A 32 18.87 -14.74 -0.74
N ILE A 33 17.76 -14.18 -0.26
CA ILE A 33 17.70 -13.55 1.07
C ILE A 33 18.06 -14.56 2.16
N ILE A 34 17.46 -15.76 2.13
CA ILE A 34 17.76 -16.84 3.08
C ILE A 34 19.26 -17.18 3.09
N GLN A 35 19.91 -17.25 1.93
CA GLN A 35 21.35 -17.55 1.82
C GLN A 35 22.25 -16.45 2.39
N LYS A 36 21.74 -15.22 2.56
CA LYS A 36 22.48 -14.08 3.10
C LYS A 36 22.13 -13.73 4.53
N LEU A 37 21.26 -14.49 5.19
CA LEU A 37 20.93 -14.24 6.59
C LEU A 37 22.16 -14.25 7.52
N ASP A 38 23.17 -15.09 7.25
CA ASP A 38 24.42 -15.08 8.04
C ASP A 38 25.22 -13.78 7.85
N TYR A 39 25.21 -13.22 6.63
CA TYR A 39 25.82 -11.91 6.37
C TYR A 39 25.05 -10.78 7.08
N ILE A 40 23.72 -10.85 7.06
CA ILE A 40 22.84 -9.87 7.71
C ILE A 40 23.04 -9.91 9.23
N GLU A 41 23.16 -11.11 9.81
CA GLU A 41 23.49 -11.30 11.22
C GLU A 41 24.89 -10.75 11.56
N GLU A 42 25.90 -11.03 10.74
CA GLU A 42 27.27 -10.50 10.93
C GLU A 42 27.32 -8.97 10.86
N LEU A 43 26.51 -8.35 10.00
CA LEU A 43 26.36 -6.89 9.92
C LEU A 43 25.79 -6.30 11.22
N GLY A 44 25.06 -7.09 12.00
CA GLY A 44 24.51 -6.71 13.30
C GLY A 44 23.20 -5.92 13.22
N VAL A 45 22.38 -6.16 12.20
CA VAL A 45 21.04 -5.54 12.11
C VAL A 45 20.00 -6.34 12.91
N ASP A 46 19.01 -5.65 13.46
CA ASP A 46 17.96 -6.25 14.29
C ASP A 46 16.69 -6.58 13.50
N CYS A 47 16.47 -5.88 12.38
CA CYS A 47 15.33 -6.14 11.51
C CYS A 47 15.66 -5.96 10.03
N VAL A 48 14.94 -6.70 9.21
CA VAL A 48 14.97 -6.62 7.74
C VAL A 48 13.61 -6.17 7.25
N TRP A 49 13.56 -5.05 6.55
CA TRP A 49 12.38 -4.62 5.80
C TRP A 49 12.52 -5.12 4.35
N ILE A 50 11.58 -5.94 3.91
CA ILE A 50 11.57 -6.48 2.55
C ILE A 50 10.51 -5.73 1.75
N CYS A 51 10.92 -5.13 0.63
CA CYS A 51 10.01 -4.54 -0.36
C CYS A 51 9.02 -5.60 -0.92
N PRO A 52 7.93 -5.19 -1.60
CA PRO A 52 6.89 -6.12 -2.03
C PRO A 52 7.42 -7.33 -2.81
N PHE A 53 6.96 -8.51 -2.41
CA PHE A 53 7.17 -9.77 -3.12
C PHE A 53 5.84 -10.52 -3.39
N TYR A 54 4.72 -9.85 -3.12
CA TYR A 54 3.38 -10.38 -3.41
C TYR A 54 3.18 -10.64 -4.90
N ARG A 55 2.21 -11.47 -5.24
CA ARG A 55 1.75 -11.61 -6.63
C ARG A 55 1.44 -10.24 -7.22
N SER A 56 2.06 -9.95 -8.37
CA SER A 56 1.90 -8.66 -9.03
C SER A 56 2.19 -8.78 -10.53
N PRO A 57 1.47 -8.03 -11.39
CA PRO A 57 1.87 -7.86 -12.78
C PRO A 57 3.20 -7.11 -12.99
N MET A 58 3.77 -6.56 -11.91
CA MET A 58 5.04 -5.82 -11.86
C MET A 58 5.02 -4.52 -12.68
N ASP A 59 3.85 -3.90 -12.84
CA ASP A 59 3.73 -2.58 -13.48
C ASP A 59 4.46 -1.50 -12.68
N ASP A 60 4.41 -1.61 -11.34
CA ASP A 60 5.13 -0.75 -10.41
C ASP A 60 6.00 -1.57 -9.46
N ASN A 61 6.80 -2.49 -10.01
CA ASN A 61 7.81 -3.26 -9.29
C ASN A 61 7.28 -4.00 -8.04
N GLY A 62 6.02 -4.45 -8.06
CA GLY A 62 5.40 -5.22 -6.97
C GLY A 62 4.45 -4.43 -6.08
N TYR A 63 4.35 -3.10 -6.25
CA TYR A 63 3.37 -2.29 -5.50
C TYR A 63 1.95 -2.42 -6.08
N ASP A 64 1.80 -2.80 -7.36
CA ASP A 64 0.54 -3.21 -7.96
C ASP A 64 0.18 -4.67 -7.60
N VAL A 65 -0.28 -4.89 -6.36
CA VAL A 65 -0.55 -6.25 -5.83
C VAL A 65 -1.84 -6.85 -6.41
N SER A 66 -1.76 -8.06 -6.98
CA SER A 66 -2.91 -8.81 -7.50
C SER A 66 -3.38 -9.95 -6.57
N ASP A 67 -2.54 -10.41 -5.65
CA ASP A 67 -2.93 -11.29 -4.55
C ASP A 67 -2.00 -11.09 -3.33
N PHE A 68 -2.57 -10.59 -2.23
CA PHE A 68 -1.84 -10.33 -0.99
C PHE A 68 -1.47 -11.60 -0.20
N TYR A 69 -2.05 -12.76 -0.53
CA TYR A 69 -1.90 -14.00 0.22
C TYR A 69 -0.91 -14.99 -0.42
N ASP A 70 -0.29 -14.61 -1.54
CA ASP A 70 0.69 -15.42 -2.24
C ASP A 70 1.93 -14.60 -2.63
N VAL A 71 3.01 -15.32 -2.93
CA VAL A 71 4.30 -14.77 -3.36
C VAL A 71 4.37 -14.80 -4.88
N ASP A 72 4.96 -13.77 -5.49
CA ASP A 72 5.21 -13.78 -6.92
C ASP A 72 6.21 -14.89 -7.30
N PRO A 73 5.94 -15.71 -8.34
CA PRO A 73 6.83 -16.81 -8.72
C PRO A 73 8.23 -16.36 -9.10
N ILE A 74 8.42 -15.09 -9.50
CA ILE A 74 9.76 -14.56 -9.76
C ILE A 74 10.61 -14.48 -8.49
N PHE A 75 9.97 -14.41 -7.30
CA PHE A 75 10.65 -14.34 -6.01
C PHE A 75 10.65 -15.66 -5.23
N GLY A 76 9.77 -16.60 -5.60
CA GLY A 76 9.72 -17.94 -5.01
C GLY A 76 8.30 -18.37 -4.65
N THR A 77 8.14 -18.98 -3.47
CA THR A 77 6.87 -19.51 -3.00
C THR A 77 6.50 -18.98 -1.61
N LEU A 78 5.22 -19.13 -1.22
CA LEU A 78 4.79 -18.84 0.14
C LEU A 78 5.54 -19.65 1.20
N ASP A 79 5.98 -20.87 0.87
CA ASP A 79 6.79 -21.68 1.80
C ASP A 79 8.21 -21.15 1.96
N ASP A 80 8.78 -20.54 0.91
CA ASP A 80 10.06 -19.83 1.01
C ASP A 80 9.94 -18.59 1.91
N ALA A 81 8.83 -17.84 1.83
CA ALA A 81 8.56 -16.72 2.74
C ALA A 81 8.46 -17.18 4.20
N LYS A 82 7.72 -18.27 4.47
CA LYS A 82 7.65 -18.86 5.83
C LYS A 82 9.01 -19.35 6.32
N GLU A 83 9.80 -19.98 5.45
CA GLU A 83 11.15 -20.43 5.80
C GLU A 83 12.08 -19.25 6.10
N LEU A 84 11.98 -18.16 5.33
CA LEU A 84 12.71 -16.93 5.56
C LEU A 84 12.42 -16.33 6.93
N ILE A 85 11.14 -16.16 7.28
CA ILE A 85 10.70 -15.68 8.60
C ILE A 85 11.30 -16.55 9.70
N HIS A 86 11.10 -17.86 9.62
CA HIS A 86 11.62 -18.80 10.63
C HIS A 86 13.14 -18.77 10.77
N LYS A 87 13.88 -18.67 9.65
CA LYS A 87 15.35 -18.63 9.68
C LYS A 87 15.90 -17.29 10.16
N ALA A 88 15.21 -16.19 9.88
CA ALA A 88 15.55 -14.88 10.42
C ALA A 88 15.37 -14.84 11.94
N HIS A 89 14.23 -15.35 12.44
CA HIS A 89 13.96 -15.43 13.89
C HIS A 89 14.99 -16.28 14.65
N LYS A 90 15.49 -17.37 14.05
CA LYS A 90 16.58 -18.17 14.66
C LYS A 90 17.87 -17.39 14.90
N ARG A 91 18.06 -16.28 14.18
CA ARG A 91 19.20 -15.37 14.30
C ARG A 91 18.85 -14.09 15.08
N GLY A 92 17.64 -14.02 15.64
CA GLY A 92 17.15 -12.83 16.33
C GLY A 92 16.82 -11.65 15.40
N ILE A 93 16.66 -11.89 14.10
CA ILE A 93 16.33 -10.87 13.11
C ILE A 93 14.81 -10.82 12.93
N HIS A 94 14.22 -9.64 13.10
CA HIS A 94 12.80 -9.39 12.86
C HIS A 94 12.53 -9.13 11.36
N ILE A 95 11.38 -9.56 10.85
CA ILE A 95 10.96 -9.33 9.46
C ILE A 95 9.85 -8.29 9.42
N ILE A 96 10.04 -7.25 8.61
CA ILE A 96 9.05 -6.22 8.30
C ILE A 96 8.70 -6.34 6.82
N LEU A 97 7.40 -6.33 6.50
CA LEU A 97 6.92 -6.35 5.12
C LEU A 97 6.38 -4.99 4.69
N ASP A 98 6.53 -4.64 3.42
CA ASP A 98 5.72 -3.60 2.80
C ASP A 98 4.24 -4.00 2.79
N LEU A 99 3.34 -3.10 3.18
CA LEU A 99 1.90 -3.32 3.18
C LEU A 99 1.25 -2.23 2.32
N VAL A 100 0.81 -2.62 1.13
CA VAL A 100 0.17 -1.71 0.17
C VAL A 100 -1.32 -1.62 0.46
N LEU A 101 -1.75 -0.49 1.03
CA LEU A 101 -3.12 -0.30 1.51
C LEU A 101 -3.97 0.63 0.64
N ASN A 102 -3.36 1.52 -0.15
CA ASN A 102 -4.10 2.53 -0.89
C ASN A 102 -4.85 1.97 -2.11
N HIS A 103 -4.26 0.99 -2.78
CA HIS A 103 -4.70 0.49 -4.08
C HIS A 103 -4.39 -1.01 -4.19
N THR A 104 -4.92 -1.65 -5.23
CA THR A 104 -4.48 -2.97 -5.69
C THR A 104 -4.11 -2.88 -7.17
N SER A 105 -3.61 -3.96 -7.76
CA SER A 105 -3.59 -4.12 -9.20
C SER A 105 -5.01 -4.11 -9.80
N ASP A 106 -5.16 -3.65 -11.04
CA ASP A 106 -6.36 -3.84 -11.87
C ASP A 106 -6.60 -5.31 -12.27
N GLU A 107 -5.62 -6.18 -12.01
CA GLU A 107 -5.73 -7.63 -12.15
C GLU A 107 -6.11 -8.33 -10.82
N HIS A 108 -6.26 -7.57 -9.73
CA HIS A 108 -6.71 -8.12 -8.45
C HIS A 108 -8.17 -8.64 -8.58
N PRO A 109 -8.52 -9.82 -8.04
CA PRO A 109 -9.87 -10.37 -8.12
C PRO A 109 -10.97 -9.41 -7.66
N TRP A 110 -10.68 -8.59 -6.65
CA TRP A 110 -11.61 -7.56 -6.18
C TRP A 110 -11.93 -6.52 -7.25
N PHE A 111 -10.93 -6.04 -8.01
CA PHE A 111 -11.16 -5.07 -9.07
C PHE A 111 -11.89 -5.71 -10.25
N LEU A 112 -11.53 -6.93 -10.61
CA LEU A 112 -12.21 -7.71 -11.65
C LEU A 112 -13.69 -7.92 -11.34
N GLU A 113 -14.02 -8.24 -10.08
CA GLU A 113 -15.41 -8.29 -9.61
C GLU A 113 -16.06 -6.90 -9.63
N SER A 114 -15.39 -5.89 -9.07
CA SER A 114 -15.90 -4.52 -8.99
C SER A 114 -16.23 -3.90 -10.35
N ARG A 115 -15.45 -4.21 -11.39
CA ARG A 115 -15.66 -3.69 -12.75
C ARG A 115 -16.70 -4.49 -13.55
N SER A 116 -17.02 -5.71 -13.11
CA SER A 116 -17.90 -6.63 -13.86
C SER A 116 -19.35 -6.12 -14.02
N SER A 117 -19.85 -5.36 -13.04
CA SER A 117 -21.19 -4.78 -13.06
C SER A 117 -21.32 -3.64 -12.03
N LEU A 118 -22.24 -2.71 -12.28
CA LEU A 118 -22.57 -1.60 -11.37
C LEU A 118 -23.26 -2.06 -10.07
N ASP A 119 -23.80 -3.27 -10.04
CA ASP A 119 -24.50 -3.86 -8.88
C ASP A 119 -23.70 -4.98 -8.18
N ASN A 120 -22.43 -5.18 -8.57
CA ASN A 120 -21.59 -6.19 -7.95
C ASN A 120 -21.33 -5.84 -6.46
N PRO A 121 -21.34 -6.81 -5.53
CA PRO A 121 -21.06 -6.56 -4.10
C PRO A 121 -19.71 -5.86 -3.82
N LYS A 122 -18.72 -6.02 -4.70
CA LYS A 122 -17.42 -5.35 -4.61
C LYS A 122 -17.35 -4.04 -5.41
N ARG A 123 -18.44 -3.57 -6.03
CA ARG A 123 -18.45 -2.32 -6.81
C ARG A 123 -17.88 -1.16 -6.00
N ASP A 124 -18.34 -1.02 -4.76
CA ASP A 124 -17.95 0.06 -3.86
C ASP A 124 -16.64 -0.22 -3.09
N TRP A 125 -15.87 -1.25 -3.47
CA TRP A 125 -14.53 -1.47 -2.93
C TRP A 125 -13.49 -0.57 -3.62
N TYR A 126 -13.82 -0.04 -4.79
CA TYR A 126 -13.04 0.95 -5.53
C TYR A 126 -13.85 2.23 -5.73
N ILE A 127 -13.19 3.30 -6.15
CA ILE A 127 -13.81 4.61 -6.29
C ILE A 127 -14.23 4.81 -7.75
N TRP A 128 -15.53 4.67 -8.01
CA TRP A 128 -16.14 4.86 -9.33
C TRP A 128 -16.92 6.17 -9.41
N GLN A 129 -16.86 6.85 -10.55
CA GLN A 129 -17.61 8.06 -10.81
C GLN A 129 -18.07 8.15 -12.27
N LYS A 130 -19.26 8.71 -12.48
CA LYS A 130 -19.81 8.93 -13.82
C LYS A 130 -19.01 9.99 -14.59
N PRO A 131 -18.95 9.88 -15.92
CA PRO A 131 -18.41 10.95 -16.76
C PRO A 131 -19.14 12.28 -16.52
N ARG A 132 -18.40 13.39 -16.63
CA ARG A 132 -18.98 14.71 -16.90
C ARG A 132 -18.92 14.98 -18.40
N PHE A 133 -19.63 16.00 -18.85
CA PHE A 133 -19.63 16.44 -20.25
C PHE A 133 -19.38 17.94 -20.31
N ASP A 134 -18.50 18.35 -21.22
CA ASP A 134 -18.25 19.77 -21.48
C ASP A 134 -19.41 20.43 -22.28
N THR A 135 -19.29 21.72 -22.57
CA THR A 135 -20.32 22.46 -23.32
C THR A 135 -20.53 21.97 -24.75
N ASN A 136 -19.58 21.21 -25.30
CA ASN A 136 -19.65 20.62 -26.64
C ASN A 136 -20.15 19.16 -26.62
N GLY A 137 -20.48 18.63 -25.42
CA GLY A 137 -20.90 17.24 -25.24
C GLY A 137 -19.73 16.25 -25.26
N LEU A 138 -18.49 16.71 -25.12
CA LEU A 138 -17.32 15.83 -25.00
C LEU A 138 -17.25 15.25 -23.58
N ARG A 139 -17.06 13.92 -23.50
CA ARG A 139 -16.83 13.21 -22.25
C ARG A 139 -15.55 13.70 -21.58
N ILE A 140 -15.64 14.11 -20.33
CA ILE A 140 -14.51 14.53 -19.51
C ILE A 140 -14.51 13.81 -18.16
N PRO A 141 -13.33 13.70 -17.49
CA PRO A 141 -13.23 13.10 -16.17
C PRO A 141 -14.14 13.73 -15.10
N PRO A 142 -14.49 12.97 -14.05
CA PRO A 142 -15.27 13.44 -12.90
C PRO A 142 -14.68 14.66 -12.20
N THR A 143 -13.34 14.75 -12.12
CA THR A 143 -12.63 15.92 -11.61
C THR A 143 -11.36 16.19 -12.44
N ASN A 144 -10.80 17.39 -12.30
CA ASN A 144 -9.52 17.79 -12.88
C ASN A 144 -8.29 17.35 -12.05
N TRP A 145 -8.41 16.34 -11.17
CA TRP A 145 -7.29 15.91 -10.33
C TRP A 145 -6.22 15.21 -11.18
N ALA A 146 -4.95 15.54 -10.93
CA ALA A 146 -3.80 14.90 -11.56
C ALA A 146 -3.26 13.75 -10.70
N SER A 147 -2.85 12.66 -11.36
CA SER A 147 -2.15 11.53 -10.75
C SER A 147 -0.75 11.97 -10.29
N PHE A 148 -0.18 11.27 -9.29
CA PHE A 148 1.22 11.40 -8.93
C PHE A 148 2.17 11.02 -10.07
N PHE A 149 1.72 10.15 -10.98
CA PHE A 149 2.48 9.74 -12.15
C PHE A 149 2.16 10.69 -13.30
N GLU A 150 1.37 10.26 -14.29
CA GLU A 150 1.02 11.08 -15.45
C GLU A 150 -0.50 11.17 -15.66
N GLY A 151 -0.94 12.36 -16.09
CA GLY A 151 -2.31 12.61 -16.52
C GLY A 151 -3.33 12.73 -15.38
N SER A 152 -4.59 12.46 -15.74
CA SER A 152 -5.71 12.50 -14.80
C SER A 152 -5.65 11.35 -13.78
N CYS A 153 -6.19 11.56 -12.58
CA CYS A 153 -6.46 10.47 -11.63
C CYS A 153 -7.60 9.55 -12.06
N TRP A 154 -8.22 9.76 -13.22
CA TRP A 154 -9.39 9.00 -13.64
C TRP A 154 -9.11 8.24 -14.91
N ASN A 155 -9.31 6.93 -14.88
CA ASN A 155 -9.26 6.10 -16.08
C ASN A 155 -10.67 5.60 -16.43
N PHE A 156 -11.02 5.64 -17.72
CA PHE A 156 -12.36 5.31 -18.18
C PHE A 156 -12.48 3.81 -18.42
N ASP A 157 -13.49 3.18 -17.84
CA ASP A 157 -13.83 1.79 -18.09
C ASP A 157 -14.99 1.72 -19.08
N GLU A 158 -14.69 1.35 -20.33
CA GLU A 158 -15.68 1.25 -21.40
C GLU A 158 -16.78 0.21 -21.08
N SER A 159 -16.50 -0.82 -20.27
CA SER A 159 -17.50 -1.84 -19.90
C SER A 159 -18.60 -1.32 -18.98
N SER A 160 -18.25 -0.51 -17.99
CA SER A 160 -19.22 0.07 -17.04
C SER A 160 -19.71 1.45 -17.45
N GLY A 161 -19.00 2.14 -18.35
CA GLY A 161 -19.29 3.50 -18.76
C GLY A 161 -18.97 4.55 -17.69
N GLU A 162 -18.18 4.19 -16.67
CA GLU A 162 -17.75 5.03 -15.57
C GLU A 162 -16.22 5.12 -15.51
N TYR A 163 -15.72 6.10 -14.77
CA TYR A 163 -14.30 6.23 -14.45
C TYR A 163 -13.99 5.59 -13.10
N TYR A 164 -12.83 4.96 -12.97
CA TYR A 164 -12.27 4.60 -11.67
C TYR A 164 -11.10 5.53 -11.30
N LEU A 165 -10.95 5.80 -10.01
CA LEU A 165 -9.83 6.58 -9.48
C LEU A 165 -8.55 5.74 -9.46
N LYS A 166 -7.45 6.36 -9.89
CA LYS A 166 -6.07 5.86 -9.84
C LYS A 166 -5.13 7.04 -9.58
N ILE A 167 -4.62 7.18 -8.37
CA ILE A 167 -3.70 8.28 -8.05
C ILE A 167 -2.25 7.97 -8.44
N PHE A 168 -1.97 6.73 -8.85
CA PHE A 168 -0.67 6.27 -9.37
C PHE A 168 -0.79 5.83 -10.84
N SER A 169 -0.36 4.61 -11.18
CA SER A 169 -0.49 4.02 -12.52
C SER A 169 -1.95 3.69 -12.89
N ASP A 170 -2.23 3.58 -14.19
CA ASP A 170 -3.51 3.08 -14.73
C ASP A 170 -3.86 1.68 -14.22
N LYS A 171 -2.84 0.89 -13.85
CA LYS A 171 -3.02 -0.46 -13.31
C LYS A 171 -3.15 -0.51 -11.79
N MET A 172 -3.27 0.64 -11.12
CA MET A 172 -3.34 0.76 -9.66
C MET A 172 -4.63 1.47 -9.19
N PRO A 173 -5.81 0.87 -9.42
CA PRO A 173 -7.08 1.44 -8.98
C PRO A 173 -7.13 1.59 -7.45
N ASP A 174 -7.52 2.78 -7.00
CA ASP A 174 -7.62 3.14 -5.60
C ASP A 174 -8.77 2.42 -4.90
N LEU A 175 -8.46 1.89 -3.71
CA LEU A 175 -9.45 1.31 -2.81
C LEU A 175 -10.26 2.41 -2.12
N ASN A 176 -11.55 2.12 -1.94
CA ASN A 176 -12.49 2.98 -1.28
C ASN A 176 -12.50 2.74 0.24
N TRP A 177 -11.62 3.43 0.97
CA TRP A 177 -11.52 3.31 2.43
C TRP A 177 -12.75 3.76 3.21
N ALA A 178 -13.71 4.45 2.59
CA ALA A 178 -15.01 4.71 3.23
C ALA A 178 -15.83 3.42 3.41
N ASN A 179 -15.58 2.37 2.60
CA ASN A 179 -16.27 1.09 2.69
C ASN A 179 -15.72 0.22 3.83
N SER A 180 -16.56 -0.07 4.84
CA SER A 180 -16.15 -0.85 6.01
C SER A 180 -15.86 -2.33 5.71
N GLU A 181 -16.50 -2.93 4.71
CA GLU A 181 -16.24 -4.33 4.36
C GLU A 181 -14.87 -4.47 3.68
N MET A 182 -14.51 -3.52 2.81
CA MET A 182 -13.16 -3.46 2.24
C MET A 182 -12.10 -3.25 3.32
N ARG A 183 -12.31 -2.31 4.26
CA ARG A 183 -11.37 -2.11 5.38
C ARG A 183 -11.16 -3.37 6.22
N LYS A 184 -12.23 -4.10 6.53
CA LYS A 184 -12.14 -5.39 7.26
C LYS A 184 -11.27 -6.39 6.53
N GLU A 185 -11.36 -6.47 5.20
CA GLU A 185 -10.53 -7.39 4.41
C GLU A 185 -9.05 -6.98 4.46
N MET A 186 -8.74 -5.68 4.40
CA MET A 186 -7.37 -5.21 4.61
C MET A 186 -6.82 -5.52 6.01
N TYR A 187 -7.68 -5.46 7.04
CA TYR A 187 -7.28 -5.82 8.40
C TYR A 187 -7.02 -7.32 8.52
N HIS A 188 -7.86 -8.14 7.88
CA HIS A 188 -7.68 -9.57 7.81
C HIS A 188 -6.37 -9.94 7.10
N MET A 189 -6.08 -9.30 5.96
CA MET A 189 -4.84 -9.46 5.22
C MET A 189 -3.60 -9.12 6.05
N ALA A 190 -3.58 -7.97 6.72
CA ALA A 190 -2.47 -7.58 7.58
C ALA A 190 -2.30 -8.57 8.75
N SER A 191 -3.39 -8.98 9.39
CA SER A 191 -3.38 -9.94 10.49
C SER A 191 -2.86 -11.31 10.05
N TRP A 192 -3.18 -11.74 8.82
CA TRP A 192 -2.71 -13.01 8.27
C TRP A 192 -1.18 -13.09 8.18
N TRP A 193 -0.51 -12.02 7.71
CA TRP A 193 0.95 -11.96 7.68
C TRP A 193 1.57 -11.90 9.08
N LEU A 194 0.95 -11.15 10.00
CA LEU A 194 1.38 -11.11 11.40
C LEU A 194 1.22 -12.46 12.10
N ASP A 195 0.14 -13.20 11.82
CA ASP A 195 -0.11 -14.56 12.31
C ASP A 195 0.91 -15.58 11.77
N LEU A 196 1.46 -15.33 10.57
CA LEU A 196 2.58 -16.11 10.01
C LEU A 196 3.94 -15.81 10.66
N GLY A 197 4.02 -14.79 11.51
CA GLY A 197 5.22 -14.43 12.25
C GLY A 197 5.97 -13.21 11.71
N VAL A 198 5.36 -12.41 10.83
CA VAL A 198 5.92 -11.09 10.49
C VAL A 198 5.91 -10.18 11.73
N ASP A 199 6.98 -9.43 11.94
CA ASP A 199 7.21 -8.61 13.14
C ASP A 199 6.82 -7.14 12.94
N GLY A 200 6.35 -6.77 11.75
CA GLY A 200 5.93 -5.42 11.47
C GLY A 200 5.56 -5.16 10.03
N CYS A 201 5.04 -3.96 9.80
CA CYS A 201 4.73 -3.47 8.47
C CYS A 201 5.29 -2.08 8.23
N ARG A 202 5.77 -1.87 7.00
CA ARG A 202 5.91 -0.54 6.41
C ARG A 202 4.70 -0.31 5.52
N VAL A 203 3.85 0.65 5.86
CA VAL A 203 2.59 0.90 5.16
C VAL A 203 2.83 1.92 4.06
N ASP A 204 2.75 1.45 2.82
CA ASP A 204 2.96 2.23 1.60
C ASP A 204 1.81 3.20 1.37
N ALA A 205 2.14 4.40 0.86
CA ALA A 205 1.18 5.40 0.40
C ALA A 205 0.07 5.72 1.43
N VAL A 206 0.36 5.60 2.73
CA VAL A 206 -0.68 5.62 3.78
C VAL A 206 -1.31 7.00 3.95
N ALA A 207 -0.63 8.05 3.53
CA ALA A 207 -1.21 9.40 3.50
C ALA A 207 -2.45 9.48 2.59
N HIS A 208 -2.68 8.51 1.70
CA HIS A 208 -3.62 8.64 0.58
C HIS A 208 -4.93 7.85 0.72
N LEU A 209 -5.16 7.17 1.85
CA LEU A 209 -6.30 6.27 1.98
C LEU A 209 -7.66 7.00 1.87
N ALA A 210 -7.75 8.21 2.41
CA ALA A 210 -8.97 9.03 2.39
C ALA A 210 -8.98 10.03 1.23
N LYS A 211 -10.15 10.17 0.58
CA LYS A 211 -10.37 11.01 -0.61
C LYS A 211 -11.47 12.04 -0.33
N ASP A 212 -11.41 13.18 -1.02
CA ASP A 212 -12.45 14.22 -1.00
C ASP A 212 -13.74 13.70 -1.64
N ALA A 213 -14.69 13.30 -0.79
CA ALA A 213 -15.94 12.70 -1.21
C ALA A 213 -16.89 13.68 -1.94
N THR A 214 -16.58 14.98 -1.99
CA THR A 214 -17.38 15.90 -2.82
C THR A 214 -17.06 15.76 -4.30
N PHE A 215 -15.92 15.16 -4.65
CA PHE A 215 -15.40 15.08 -6.02
C PHE A 215 -15.48 16.45 -6.73
N SER A 216 -15.04 17.50 -6.03
CA SER A 216 -14.98 18.85 -6.60
C SER A 216 -13.66 19.04 -7.33
N ASP A 217 -13.69 19.80 -8.43
CA ASP A 217 -12.46 20.22 -9.11
C ASP A 217 -11.51 20.94 -8.13
N SER A 218 -10.22 20.78 -8.36
CA SER A 218 -9.19 21.59 -7.74
C SER A 218 -9.23 23.01 -8.29
N GLU A 219 -8.95 23.96 -7.41
CA GLU A 219 -8.75 25.38 -7.72
C GLU A 219 -7.27 25.73 -7.99
N MET A 220 -6.38 24.74 -7.93
CA MET A 220 -4.95 24.93 -8.22
C MET A 220 -4.70 25.15 -9.73
N GLU A 221 -3.52 25.65 -10.07
CA GLU A 221 -3.11 25.88 -11.46
C GLU A 221 -3.10 24.56 -12.24
N LEU A 222 -3.78 24.55 -13.39
CA LEU A 222 -3.83 23.39 -14.27
C LEU A 222 -2.53 23.28 -15.08
N ASN A 223 -2.05 22.06 -15.24
CA ASN A 223 -0.96 21.76 -16.17
C ASN A 223 -1.44 21.77 -17.63
N ARG A 224 -0.54 21.45 -18.56
CA ARG A 224 -0.82 21.40 -20.01
C ARG A 224 -1.95 20.43 -20.41
N ASP A 225 -2.23 19.42 -19.58
CA ASP A 225 -3.23 18.38 -19.82
C ASP A 225 -4.58 18.74 -19.15
N GLY A 226 -4.69 19.95 -18.58
CA GLY A 226 -5.93 20.45 -17.98
C GLY A 226 -6.22 19.86 -16.59
N VAL A 227 -5.21 19.29 -15.92
CA VAL A 227 -5.34 18.69 -14.59
C VAL A 227 -4.39 19.36 -13.59
N ALA A 228 -4.71 19.28 -12.30
CA ALA A 228 -3.89 19.83 -11.22
C ALA A 228 -3.55 18.78 -10.16
N LEU A 229 -2.27 18.73 -9.77
CA LEU A 229 -1.80 17.90 -8.66
C LEU A 229 -2.13 18.62 -7.35
N ASP A 230 -3.31 18.33 -6.81
CA ASP A 230 -3.81 18.89 -5.57
C ASP A 230 -3.90 17.81 -4.50
N TRP A 231 -2.84 17.72 -3.69
CA TRP A 231 -2.76 16.74 -2.62
C TRP A 231 -3.89 16.87 -1.61
N SER A 232 -4.49 18.05 -1.42
CA SER A 232 -5.57 18.25 -0.44
C SER A 232 -6.84 17.45 -0.77
N LYS A 233 -6.97 16.97 -2.01
CA LYS A 233 -8.07 16.15 -2.49
C LYS A 233 -7.97 14.68 -2.10
N PHE A 234 -6.77 14.17 -1.82
CA PHE A 234 -6.59 12.73 -1.58
C PHE A 234 -5.42 12.39 -0.65
N SER A 235 -4.78 13.38 -0.01
CA SER A 235 -3.66 13.16 0.91
C SER A 235 -3.92 13.84 2.25
N ASN A 236 -3.52 13.19 3.34
CA ASN A 236 -3.56 13.73 4.71
C ASN A 236 -4.95 14.25 5.12
N ARG A 237 -6.00 13.70 4.51
CA ARG A 237 -7.40 14.06 4.73
C ARG A 237 -7.80 13.77 6.18
N PRO A 238 -8.65 14.59 6.83
CA PRO A 238 -9.07 14.34 8.22
C PRO A 238 -9.64 12.94 8.46
N GLU A 239 -10.40 12.41 7.49
CA GLU A 239 -11.01 11.08 7.54
C GLU A 239 -9.99 9.94 7.59
N LEU A 240 -8.76 10.17 7.11
CA LEU A 240 -7.67 9.20 7.16
C LEU A 240 -7.40 8.73 8.59
N TYR A 241 -7.36 9.67 9.54
CA TYR A 241 -6.93 9.36 10.90
C TYR A 241 -7.92 8.43 11.61
N ASP A 242 -9.21 8.49 11.27
CA ASP A 242 -10.19 7.51 11.75
C ASP A 242 -9.86 6.09 11.25
N TYR A 243 -9.43 5.96 9.99
CA TYR A 243 -9.01 4.66 9.45
C TYR A 243 -7.73 4.14 10.11
N LEU A 244 -6.78 5.02 10.43
CA LEU A 244 -5.54 4.64 11.12
C LEU A 244 -5.81 4.20 12.57
N HIS A 245 -6.68 4.92 13.29
CA HIS A 245 -7.12 4.50 14.62
C HIS A 245 -7.83 3.15 14.59
N GLU A 246 -8.70 2.93 13.58
CA GLU A 246 -9.37 1.65 13.40
C GLU A 246 -8.35 0.54 13.10
N PHE A 247 -7.40 0.76 12.19
CA PHE A 247 -6.35 -0.23 11.88
C PHE A 247 -5.49 -0.56 13.11
N HIS A 248 -5.11 0.44 13.89
CA HIS A 248 -4.39 0.25 15.15
C HIS A 248 -5.19 -0.61 16.13
N ASP A 249 -6.44 -0.23 16.43
CA ASP A 249 -7.27 -0.91 17.42
C ASP A 249 -7.72 -2.30 16.99
N LYS A 250 -7.82 -2.56 15.67
CA LYS A 250 -8.23 -3.86 15.12
C LYS A 250 -7.08 -4.81 14.86
N VAL A 251 -5.89 -4.29 14.53
CA VAL A 251 -4.74 -5.10 14.12
C VAL A 251 -3.56 -4.86 15.05
N LEU A 252 -2.94 -3.69 15.00
CA LEU A 252 -1.60 -3.45 15.55
C LEU A 252 -1.51 -3.71 17.07
N VAL A 253 -2.54 -3.38 17.85
CA VAL A 253 -2.54 -3.59 19.31
C VAL A 253 -2.48 -5.06 19.73
N ASN A 254 -2.79 -5.98 18.82
CA ASN A 254 -2.87 -7.42 19.12
C ASN A 254 -1.52 -8.13 18.95
N TYR A 255 -0.50 -7.45 18.41
CA TYR A 255 0.80 -8.04 18.09
C TYR A 255 1.95 -7.24 18.69
N ASP A 256 3.07 -7.89 19.03
CA ASP A 256 4.31 -7.22 19.45
C ASP A 256 5.10 -6.73 18.21
N CYS A 257 4.44 -5.91 17.38
CA CYS A 257 4.92 -5.51 16.07
C CYS A 257 5.40 -4.05 16.02
N VAL A 258 6.16 -3.72 14.96
CA VAL A 258 6.44 -2.33 14.58
C VAL A 258 5.64 -1.94 13.34
N SER A 259 5.12 -0.71 13.35
CA SER A 259 4.40 -0.14 12.22
C SER A 259 5.03 1.19 11.79
N ILE A 260 5.31 1.31 10.50
CA ILE A 260 6.05 2.42 9.89
C ILE A 260 5.20 2.97 8.75
N GLY A 261 4.69 4.20 8.85
CA GLY A 261 3.93 4.81 7.75
C GLY A 261 4.82 5.57 6.78
N GLU A 262 4.67 5.36 5.47
CA GLU A 262 5.21 6.29 4.47
C GLU A 262 4.24 7.45 4.28
N VAL A 263 4.65 8.65 4.67
CA VAL A 263 3.76 9.81 4.68
C VAL A 263 4.18 10.84 3.63
N GLY A 264 3.48 10.82 2.50
CA GLY A 264 3.61 11.81 1.42
C GLY A 264 2.61 12.97 1.48
N GLY A 265 2.41 13.62 0.33
CA GLY A 265 1.29 14.56 0.14
C GLY A 265 1.37 15.86 0.94
N GLY A 266 2.59 16.35 1.21
CA GLY A 266 2.83 17.66 1.84
C GLY A 266 2.74 17.68 3.37
N ALA A 267 2.67 16.51 4.03
CA ALA A 267 2.71 16.42 5.48
C ALA A 267 4.00 17.04 6.05
N GLY A 268 3.85 17.90 7.06
CA GLY A 268 4.97 18.47 7.79
C GLY A 268 5.28 17.73 9.08
N VAL A 269 6.30 18.19 9.79
CA VAL A 269 6.72 17.65 11.10
C VAL A 269 5.58 17.66 12.13
N LYS A 270 4.67 18.64 12.07
CA LYS A 270 3.53 18.70 12.98
C LYS A 270 2.49 17.63 12.67
N ASP A 271 2.30 17.31 11.40
CA ASP A 271 1.34 16.28 10.95
C ASP A 271 1.84 14.89 11.33
N ALA A 272 3.15 14.66 11.32
CA ALA A 272 3.77 13.42 11.78
C ALA A 272 3.35 13.02 13.22
N LEU A 273 2.98 13.99 14.08
CA LEU A 273 2.47 13.69 15.42
C LEU A 273 1.08 13.05 15.41
N GLN A 274 0.28 13.28 14.36
CA GLN A 274 -1.01 12.61 14.18
C GLN A 274 -0.84 11.17 13.68
N TYR A 275 0.26 10.89 12.98
CA TYR A 275 0.58 9.54 12.52
C TYR A 275 1.32 8.69 13.56
N ALA A 276 2.33 9.27 14.24
CA ALA A 276 3.26 8.54 15.10
C ALA A 276 3.49 9.19 16.47
N GLY A 277 2.60 10.09 16.90
CA GLY A 277 2.64 10.60 18.26
C GLY A 277 2.38 9.47 19.28
N TYR A 278 3.01 9.54 20.45
CA TYR A 278 2.88 8.50 21.49
C TYR A 278 1.44 8.18 21.92
N HIS A 279 0.50 9.11 21.69
CA HIS A 279 -0.92 8.96 22.01
C HIS A 279 -1.82 8.95 20.78
N ALA A 280 -1.23 8.96 19.57
CA ALA A 280 -1.96 9.03 18.31
C ALA A 280 -2.74 7.75 18.01
N LYS A 281 -2.37 6.60 18.60
CA LYS A 281 -2.99 5.29 18.29
C LYS A 281 -3.05 5.01 16.78
N ALA A 282 -1.95 5.27 16.09
CA ALA A 282 -1.80 4.97 14.66
C ALA A 282 -0.51 4.15 14.49
N PHE A 283 0.57 4.75 13.98
CA PHE A 283 1.83 4.07 13.75
C PHE A 283 2.87 4.33 14.84
N ASN A 284 3.95 3.54 14.83
CA ASN A 284 5.07 3.72 15.76
C ASN A 284 6.06 4.78 15.28
N MET A 285 6.23 4.90 13.96
CA MET A 285 7.09 5.89 13.31
C MET A 285 6.61 6.15 11.87
N VAL A 286 7.17 7.17 11.25
CA VAL A 286 6.91 7.55 9.85
C VAL A 286 8.21 7.98 9.17
N PHE A 287 8.24 7.94 7.84
CA PHE A 287 9.23 8.64 7.03
C PHE A 287 8.59 9.34 5.84
#